data_AF-A0A355B124-F1
#
_entry.id   AF-A0A355B124-F1
#
_cell.length_a   1.000
_cell.length_b   1.000
_cell.length_c   1.000
_cell.angle_alpha   90.00
_cell.angle_beta   90.00
_cell.angle_gamma   90.00
#
_symmetry.space_group_name_H-M   'P 1'
#
loop_
_entity.id
_entity.type
_entity.pdbx_description
1 polymer ?
#
loop_
_entity_poly.entity_id
_entity_poly.type
_entity_poly.pdbx_seq_one_letter_code
_entity_poly.pdbx_strand_id
1 'polypeptide(L)'
;MTQNLSGGGPAPKYPGSEEKSEDRFRSRIKALRAASVGWNFVTAPLVGAGLGYGIDTLLGTYPWIMVVGIILGFISAFIEVMKLAR
;
A
#
# COMPACT_ATOMS: atom_id res chain seq x y z
N MET A 1 -44.48 -31.57 -28.05
CA MET A 1 -43.07 -31.65 -27.62
C MET A 1 -42.60 -30.24 -27.29
N THR A 2 -42.09 -30.06 -26.08
CA THR A 2 -41.83 -28.82 -25.34
C THR A 2 -40.52 -28.13 -25.81
N GLN A 3 -40.60 -27.01 -26.53
CA GLN A 3 -39.39 -26.30 -27.02
C GLN A 3 -39.27 -24.83 -26.61
N ASN A 4 -40.03 -24.33 -25.63
CA ASN A 4 -39.93 -22.92 -25.23
C ASN A 4 -39.75 -22.72 -23.72
N LEU A 5 -38.69 -23.31 -23.16
CA LEU A 5 -38.19 -23.00 -21.82
C LEU A 5 -36.79 -22.38 -21.84
N SER A 6 -36.38 -21.73 -22.93
CA SER A 6 -35.18 -20.86 -22.93
C SER A 6 -35.54 -19.47 -22.41
N GLY A 7 -36.13 -19.43 -21.21
CA GLY A 7 -36.36 -18.21 -20.44
C GLY A 7 -35.09 -17.81 -19.68
N GLY A 8 -33.99 -17.62 -20.40
CA GLY A 8 -32.73 -17.10 -19.87
C GLY A 8 -32.51 -15.67 -20.34
N GLY A 9 -33.49 -14.79 -20.13
CA GLY A 9 -33.29 -13.37 -20.39
C GLY A 9 -32.09 -12.86 -19.59
N PRO A 10 -31.21 -12.02 -20.17
CA PRO A 10 -30.07 -11.49 -19.42
C PRO A 10 -30.61 -10.82 -18.16
N ALA A 11 -30.12 -11.26 -17.00
CA ALA A 11 -30.54 -10.71 -15.72
C ALA A 11 -30.50 -9.18 -15.80
N PRO A 12 -31.56 -8.47 -15.36
CA PRO A 12 -31.63 -7.03 -15.48
C PRO A 12 -30.39 -6.43 -14.82
N LYS A 13 -29.52 -5.82 -15.64
CA LYS A 13 -28.31 -5.17 -15.17
C LYS A 13 -28.74 -3.88 -14.49
N TYR A 14 -28.99 -3.96 -13.18
CA TYR A 14 -29.43 -2.83 -12.37
C TYR A 14 -28.35 -1.73 -12.40
N PRO A 15 -28.59 -0.59 -13.05
CA PRO A 15 -27.57 0.45 -13.25
C PRO A 15 -27.05 1.03 -11.93
N GLY A 16 -27.86 0.99 -10.86
CA GLY A 16 -27.49 1.50 -9.54
C GLY A 16 -26.75 0.51 -8.63
N SER A 17 -26.71 -0.80 -8.93
CA SER A 17 -25.99 -1.77 -8.08
C SER A 17 -24.50 -1.80 -8.39
N GLU A 18 -24.10 -1.58 -9.66
CA GLU A 18 -22.69 -1.52 -10.04
C GLU A 18 -22.05 -0.20 -9.61
N GLU A 19 -22.71 0.95 -9.81
CA GLU A 19 -22.20 2.28 -9.43
C GLU A 19 -21.93 2.39 -7.91
N LYS A 20 -22.89 1.97 -7.08
CA LYS A 20 -22.73 1.94 -5.61
C LYS A 20 -21.65 0.96 -5.15
N SER A 21 -21.43 -0.12 -5.91
CA SER A 21 -20.37 -1.08 -5.61
C SER A 21 -19.00 -0.51 -5.98
N GLU A 22 -18.89 0.24 -7.07
CA GLU A 22 -17.67 0.90 -7.49
C GLU A 22 -17.29 2.03 -6.52
N ASP A 23 -18.23 2.85 -6.07
CA ASP A 23 -17.97 3.89 -5.06
C ASP A 23 -17.52 3.32 -3.72
N ARG A 24 -18.18 2.24 -3.26
CA ARG A 24 -17.75 1.54 -2.06
C ARG A 24 -16.40 0.87 -2.26
N PHE A 25 -16.15 0.28 -3.41
CA PHE A 25 -14.86 -0.32 -3.73
C PHE A 25 -13.75 0.75 -3.75
N ARG A 26 -13.97 1.88 -4.43
CA ARG A 26 -13.06 3.04 -4.47
C ARG A 26 -12.78 3.57 -3.07
N SER A 27 -13.81 3.68 -2.22
CA SER A 27 -13.67 4.12 -0.83
C SER A 27 -12.86 3.13 0.00
N ARG A 28 -13.06 1.82 -0.20
CA ARG A 28 -12.27 0.77 0.45
C ARG A 28 -10.82 0.79 -0.03
N ILE A 29 -10.58 0.95 -1.33
CA ILE A 29 -9.22 1.06 -1.88
C ILE A 29 -8.51 2.32 -1.36
N LYS A 30 -9.22 3.46 -1.24
CA LYS A 30 -8.67 4.67 -0.61
C LYS A 30 -8.31 4.44 0.86
N ALA A 31 -9.19 3.79 1.62
CA ALA A 31 -8.92 3.45 3.02
C ALA A 31 -7.73 2.49 3.18
N LEU A 32 -7.63 1.49 2.31
CA LEU A 32 -6.51 0.56 2.28
C LEU A 32 -5.19 1.26 1.92
N ARG A 33 -5.23 2.21 0.96
CA ARG A 33 -4.05 3.00 0.59
C ARG A 33 -3.58 3.88 1.75
N ALA A 34 -4.50 4.52 2.47
CA ALA A 34 -4.16 5.28 3.68
C ALA A 34 -3.55 4.39 4.77
N ALA A 35 -4.11 3.19 5.00
CA ALA A 35 -3.57 2.23 5.95
C ALA A 35 -2.15 1.75 5.57
N SER A 36 -1.89 1.53 4.27
CA SER A 36 -0.56 1.10 3.81
C SER A 36 0.54 2.14 4.03
N VAL A 37 0.20 3.44 4.11
CA VAL A 37 1.20 4.49 4.37
C VAL A 37 1.74 4.42 5.80
N GLY A 38 0.89 4.09 6.77
CA GLY A 38 1.34 3.86 8.14
C GLY A 38 2.34 2.70 8.23
N TRP A 39 2.12 1.64 7.44
CA TRP A 39 3.04 0.50 7.36
C TRP A 39 4.40 0.90 6.75
N ASN A 40 4.40 1.67 5.66
CA ASN A 40 5.64 2.16 5.04
C ASN A 40 6.46 3.06 5.97
N PHE A 41 5.80 3.83 6.84
CA PHE A 41 6.47 4.68 7.82
C PHE A 41 7.25 3.88 8.87
N VAL A 42 6.80 2.66 9.20
CA VAL A 42 7.46 1.77 10.16
C VAL A 42 8.50 0.88 9.47
N THR A 43 8.20 0.36 8.27
CA THR A 43 9.11 -0.53 7.55
C THR A 43 10.32 0.19 6.96
N ALA A 44 10.19 1.43 6.48
CA ALA A 44 11.31 2.16 5.87
C ALA A 44 12.48 2.42 6.85
N PRO A 45 12.26 2.90 8.09
CA PRO A 45 13.32 3.00 9.09
C PRO A 45 13.86 1.64 9.54
N LEU A 46 13.00 0.62 9.66
CA LEU A 46 13.41 -0.74 10.04
C LEU A 46 14.38 -1.34 9.00
N VAL A 47 14.07 -1.18 7.72
CA VAL A 47 14.91 -1.64 6.62
C VAL A 47 16.20 -0.81 6.54
N GLY A 48 16.12 0.51 6.70
CA GLY A 48 17.30 1.39 6.73
C GLY A 48 18.24 1.09 7.90
N ALA A 49 17.70 0.82 9.08
CA ALA A 49 18.46 0.42 10.27
C ALA A 49 19.06 -0.99 10.10
N GLY A 50 18.29 -1.95 9.57
CA GLY A 50 18.75 -3.32 9.31
C GLY A 50 19.88 -3.37 8.27
N LEU A 51 19.73 -2.64 7.16
CA LEU A 51 20.79 -2.51 6.14
C LEU A 51 22.00 -1.74 6.68
N GLY A 52 21.78 -0.66 7.44
CA GLY A 52 22.86 0.10 8.06
C GLY A 52 23.70 -0.73 9.03
N TYR A 53 23.04 -1.56 9.86
CA TYR A 53 23.70 -2.46 10.79
C TYR A 53 24.52 -3.57 10.09
N GLY A 54 23.98 -4.14 9.01
CA GLY A 54 24.69 -5.16 8.23
C GLY A 54 25.95 -4.62 7.54
N ILE A 55 25.90 -3.38 7.05
CA ILE A 55 27.06 -2.73 6.43
C ILE A 55 28.10 -2.32 7.48
N ASP A 56 27.67 -1.82 8.66
CA ASP A 56 28.58 -1.49 9.76
C ASP A 56 29.35 -2.72 10.29
N THR A 57 28.70 -3.90 10.37
CA THR A 57 29.35 -5.15 10.80
C THR A 57 30.36 -5.69 9.77
N LEU A 58 30.19 -5.39 8.48
CA LEU A 58 31.13 -5.75 7.42
C LEU A 58 32.36 -4.84 7.35
N LEU A 59 32.21 -3.56 7.69
CA LEU A 59 33.28 -2.55 7.56
C LEU A 59 34.07 -2.30 8.85
N GLY A 60 33.59 -2.76 10.02
CA GLY A 60 34.30 -2.62 11.30
C GLY A 60 34.46 -1.17 11.76
N THR A 61 33.77 -0.24 11.13
CA THR A 61 33.76 1.19 11.45
C THR A 61 32.88 1.49 12.66
N TYR A 62 33.23 2.53 13.42
CA TYR A 62 32.36 3.14 14.43
C TYR A 62 30.96 3.41 13.83
N PRO A 63 29.87 3.45 14.63
CA PRO A 63 28.47 3.35 14.19
C PRO A 63 27.95 4.62 13.46
N TRP A 64 28.70 5.11 12.48
CA TRP A 64 28.39 6.27 11.66
C TRP A 64 27.43 5.88 10.53
N ILE A 65 27.55 4.68 9.97
CA ILE A 65 26.65 4.22 8.91
C ILE A 65 25.27 3.89 9.48
N MET A 66 25.18 3.37 10.71
CA MET A 66 23.90 3.23 11.40
C MET A 66 23.15 4.58 11.54
N VAL A 67 23.86 5.66 11.87
CA VAL A 67 23.25 7.01 11.98
C VAL A 67 22.77 7.50 10.62
N VAL A 68 23.58 7.35 9.57
CA VAL A 68 23.19 7.73 8.19
C VAL A 68 22.02 6.88 7.69
N GLY A 69 22.00 5.58 7.98
CA GLY A 69 20.92 4.65 7.63
C GLY A 69 19.59 4.99 8.33
N ILE A 70 19.64 5.39 9.60
CA ILE A 70 18.46 5.89 10.33
C ILE A 70 17.96 7.20 9.72
N ILE A 71 18.86 8.15 9.43
CA ILE A 71 18.49 9.44 8.82
C ILE A 71 17.86 9.22 7.43
N LEU A 72 18.43 8.35 6.59
CA LEU A 72 17.88 8.01 5.28
C LEU A 72 16.53 7.29 5.40
N GLY A 73 16.37 6.39 6.37
CA GLY A 73 15.08 5.76 6.68
C GLY A 73 14.00 6.79 7.07
N PHE A 74 14.38 7.78 7.87
CA PHE A 74 13.51 8.90 8.24
C PHE A 74 13.14 9.77 7.02
N ILE A 75 14.12 10.12 6.19
CA ILE A 75 13.89 10.91 4.96
C ILE A 75 12.92 10.17 4.02
N SER A 76 13.12 8.87 3.82
CA SER A 76 12.23 8.03 3.00
C SER A 76 10.80 8.02 3.52
N ALA A 77 10.63 7.87 4.84
CA ALA A 77 9.31 7.88 5.48
C ALA A 77 8.59 9.23 5.30
N PHE A 78 9.32 10.35 5.41
CA PHE A 78 8.75 11.68 5.16
C PHE A 78 8.35 11.92 3.70
N ILE A 79 9.13 11.41 2.73
CA ILE A 79 8.80 11.52 1.30
C ILE A 79 7.52 10.74 0.97
N GLU A 80 7.35 9.54 1.52
CA GLU A 80 6.15 8.71 1.30
C GLU A 80 4.89 9.38 1.84
N VAL A 81 4.96 10.02 3.01
CA VAL A 81 3.86 10.80 3.60
C VAL A 81 3.51 12.00 2.73
N MET A 82 4.51 12.77 2.29
CA MET A 82 4.31 13.94 1.43
C MET A 82 3.70 13.57 0.08
N LYS A 83 4.04 12.40 -0.46
CA LYS A 83 3.49 11.87 -1.72
C LYS A 83 2.05 11.39 -1.58
N LEU A 84 1.64 10.93 -0.40
CA LEU A 84 0.22 10.64 -0.13
C LEU A 84 -0.60 11.90 0.10
N ALA A 85 0.01 12.93 0.70
CA ALA A 85 -0.64 14.21 0.98
C ALA A 85 -0.86 15.09 -0.26
N ARG A 86 -0.19 14.78 -1.37
CA ARG A 86 -0.25 15.52 -2.64
C ARG A 86 -1.09 14.79 -3.69
#